data_AF-A0A7S2QER2-F1
#
_entry.id   AF-A0A7S2QER2-F1
#
_cell.length_a   1.000
_cell.length_b   1.000
_cell.length_c   1.000
_cell.angle_alpha   90.00
_cell.angle_beta   90.00
_cell.angle_gamma   90.00
#
_symmetry.space_group_name_H-M   'P 1'
#
loop_
_entity.id
_entity.type
_entity.pdbx_description
1 polymer ?
#
loop_
_entity_poly.entity_id
_entity_poly.type
_entity_poly.pdbx_seq_one_letter_code
_entity_poly.pdbx_strand_id
1 'polypeptide(L)'
;AFGASRQFFSLASDCASKRHHSGNGGALDQIGKDYDREWAANEATWKPLKNYSGLCAALGLKSLLEAYGYLCVATLFGDNSSAWAFWAVQVIFVCLNTLLVRFLCDPVEPWQVVLVAVGPLSCAVAATTPWRCLDRALVPLCYLCHFASSFWEGCDLFQDDRDKAQDSQAADEFEDLDGDSTRASRMSGIEMAPSLSVRKTESARTRVLVESLLRSGLVVMRTLWFLSVVWAVVVAATDGFKNSTAPASFLSSLSGPPVADFTYLPTYWSPFFRPHTLTCPRGQIFLADQFRIFQFNSTKGEADPYPCDVPRVISDISSACDASGCWPVVLLRGDAPEVWDCKHGKAYPLLQAPEPAQWLAEQGEGHMFVAHRGRVVRYQWS
;
A
#
# COMPACT_ATOMS: atom_id res chain seq x y z
N ALA A 1 -5.44 -3.04 31.41
CA ALA A 1 -4.34 -3.29 32.37
C ALA A 1 -4.36 -2.31 33.55
N PHE A 2 -4.20 -0.98 33.34
CA PHE A 2 -3.98 -0.03 34.45
C PHE A 2 -5.19 0.33 35.34
N GLY A 3 -6.43 0.24 34.84
CA GLY A 3 -7.62 0.48 35.67
C GLY A 3 -7.83 -0.57 36.78
N ALA A 4 -7.29 -1.78 36.59
CA ALA A 4 -7.41 -2.87 37.56
C ALA A 4 -6.54 -2.64 38.82
N SER A 5 -5.38 -1.97 38.69
CA SER A 5 -4.53 -1.66 39.85
C SER A 5 -5.17 -0.67 40.81
N ARG A 6 -5.93 0.32 40.30
CA ARG A 6 -6.64 1.30 41.16
C ARG A 6 -7.74 0.63 42.00
N GLN A 7 -8.48 -0.30 41.41
CA GLN A 7 -9.50 -1.08 42.14
C GLN A 7 -8.87 -2.02 43.17
N PHE A 8 -7.72 -2.64 42.85
CA PHE A 8 -7.04 -3.54 43.78
C PHE A 8 -6.50 -2.82 45.02
N PHE A 9 -5.94 -1.60 44.85
CA PHE A 9 -5.46 -0.80 45.98
C PHE A 9 -6.60 -0.22 46.83
N SER A 10 -7.71 0.21 46.20
CA SER A 10 -8.91 0.63 46.94
C SER A 10 -9.46 -0.49 47.83
N LEU A 11 -9.51 -1.72 47.31
CA LEU A 11 -9.97 -2.89 48.06
C LEU A 11 -8.99 -3.29 49.18
N ALA A 12 -7.69 -3.15 48.96
CA ALA A 12 -6.66 -3.40 49.97
C ALA A 12 -6.71 -2.37 51.11
N SER A 13 -6.95 -1.10 50.78
CA SER A 13 -7.15 0.00 51.75
C SER A 13 -8.36 -0.24 52.65
N ASP A 14 -9.50 -0.61 52.06
CA ASP A 14 -10.73 -0.89 52.81
C ASP A 14 -10.59 -2.12 53.74
N CYS A 15 -9.83 -3.13 53.32
CA CYS A 15 -9.52 -4.30 54.14
C CYS A 15 -8.54 -3.99 55.29
N ALA A 16 -7.57 -3.10 55.07
CA ALA A 16 -6.61 -2.69 56.09
C ALA A 16 -7.26 -1.79 57.17
N SER A 17 -8.18 -0.92 56.76
CA SER A 17 -8.93 -0.01 57.64
C SER A 17 -9.75 -0.75 58.71
N LYS A 18 -10.30 -1.94 58.39
CA LYS A 18 -11.12 -2.72 59.32
C LYS A 18 -10.35 -3.48 60.42
N ARG A 19 -9.02 -3.57 60.37
CA ARG A 19 -8.24 -4.40 61.33
C ARG A 19 -7.53 -3.65 62.45
N HIS A 20 -7.42 -2.32 62.41
CA HIS A 20 -6.63 -1.56 63.40
C HIS A 20 -7.44 -0.44 64.08
N HIS A 21 -8.31 -0.82 65.02
CA HIS A 21 -8.81 0.10 66.04
C HIS A 21 -7.85 0.15 67.24
N SER A 22 -6.75 0.89 67.10
CA SER A 22 -6.20 1.75 68.17
C SER A 22 -4.88 2.38 67.73
N GLY A 23 -4.84 3.72 67.69
CA GLY A 23 -3.62 4.47 67.95
C GLY A 23 -2.85 5.12 66.78
N ASN A 24 -3.00 4.71 65.51
CA ASN A 24 -2.08 5.20 64.45
C ASN A 24 -2.73 5.61 63.11
N GLY A 25 -4.00 6.06 63.13
CA GLY A 25 -4.76 6.40 61.92
C GLY A 25 -4.16 7.53 61.06
N GLY A 26 -3.41 8.46 61.65
CA GLY A 26 -2.82 9.59 60.91
C GLY A 26 -1.68 9.19 59.96
N ALA A 27 -0.92 8.14 60.28
CA ALA A 27 0.22 7.73 59.45
C ALA A 27 -0.23 7.08 58.13
N LEU A 28 -1.30 6.28 58.15
CA LEU A 28 -1.82 5.63 56.94
C LEU A 28 -2.51 6.63 56.00
N ASP A 29 -3.24 7.60 56.54
CA ASP A 29 -3.83 8.68 55.73
C ASP A 29 -2.75 9.52 55.03
N GLN A 30 -1.64 9.81 55.73
CA GLN A 30 -0.50 10.51 55.14
C GLN A 30 0.15 9.70 54.02
N ILE A 31 0.36 8.39 54.22
CA ILE A 31 0.91 7.49 53.18
C ILE A 31 -0.02 7.44 51.96
N GLY A 32 -1.34 7.39 52.16
CA GLY A 32 -2.31 7.43 51.07
C GLY A 32 -2.21 8.72 50.24
N LYS A 33 -2.16 9.87 50.92
CA LYS A 33 -2.01 11.18 50.28
C LYS A 33 -0.67 11.32 49.53
N ASP A 34 0.42 10.84 50.11
CA ASP A 34 1.73 10.86 49.47
C ASP A 34 1.76 9.97 48.23
N TYR A 35 1.13 8.78 48.29
CA TYR A 35 0.96 7.89 47.14
C TYR A 35 0.13 8.52 46.04
N ASP A 36 -1.01 9.14 46.37
CA ASP A 36 -1.87 9.80 45.38
C ASP A 36 -1.16 10.98 44.70
N ARG A 37 -0.37 11.74 45.47
CA ARG A 37 0.45 12.84 44.94
C ARG A 37 1.56 12.32 44.01
N GLU A 38 2.26 11.26 44.41
CA GLU A 38 3.28 10.63 43.57
C GLU A 38 2.66 10.02 42.30
N TRP A 39 1.51 9.35 42.43
CA TRP A 39 0.78 8.81 41.30
C TRP A 39 0.34 9.91 40.33
N ALA A 40 -0.24 11.01 40.82
CA ALA A 40 -0.65 12.13 39.99
C ALA A 40 0.54 12.77 39.26
N ALA A 41 1.68 12.95 39.94
CA ALA A 41 2.90 13.46 39.33
C ALA A 41 3.44 12.51 38.24
N ASN A 42 3.45 11.20 38.51
CA ASN A 42 3.82 10.19 37.52
C ASN A 42 2.84 10.17 36.34
N GLU A 43 1.53 10.27 36.60
CA GLU A 43 0.48 10.31 35.58
C GLU A 43 0.59 11.53 34.67
N ALA A 44 0.83 12.72 35.23
CA ALA A 44 1.12 13.92 34.46
C ALA A 44 2.34 13.75 33.54
N THR A 45 3.29 12.90 33.95
CA THR A 45 4.53 12.64 33.24
C THR A 45 4.36 11.61 32.10
N TRP A 46 3.69 10.48 32.34
CA TRP A 46 3.55 9.43 31.33
C TRP A 46 2.35 9.61 30.39
N LYS A 47 1.31 10.32 30.80
CA LYS A 47 0.10 10.52 29.98
C LYS A 47 0.39 11.23 28.65
N PRO A 48 1.19 12.31 28.59
CA PRO A 48 1.61 12.89 27.30
C PRO A 48 2.39 11.89 26.44
N LEU A 49 3.33 11.15 27.02
CA LEU A 49 4.12 10.15 26.30
C LEU A 49 3.21 9.06 25.70
N LYS A 50 2.22 8.58 26.46
CA LYS A 50 1.22 7.64 25.97
C LYS A 50 0.41 8.24 24.81
N ASN A 51 0.00 9.50 24.93
CA ASN A 51 -0.78 10.15 23.88
C ASN A 51 0.05 10.33 22.60
N TYR A 52 1.28 10.84 22.68
CA TYR A 52 2.15 10.99 21.51
C TYR A 52 2.55 9.65 20.88
N SER A 53 2.83 8.62 21.69
CA SER A 53 3.13 7.28 21.16
C SER A 53 1.91 6.64 20.50
N GLY A 54 0.72 6.79 21.09
CA GLY A 54 -0.55 6.38 20.49
C GLY A 54 -0.81 7.09 19.15
N LEU A 55 -0.58 8.40 19.10
CA LEU A 55 -0.74 9.18 17.87
C LEU A 55 0.30 8.81 16.81
N CYS A 56 1.56 8.60 17.20
CA CYS A 56 2.60 8.13 16.28
C CYS A 56 2.25 6.75 15.71
N ALA A 57 1.76 5.83 16.54
CA ALA A 57 1.31 4.52 16.09
C ALA A 57 0.10 4.65 15.14
N ALA A 58 -0.83 5.55 15.42
CA ALA A 58 -2.00 5.80 14.58
C ALA A 58 -1.61 6.34 13.19
N LEU A 59 -0.78 7.38 13.16
CA LEU A 59 -0.28 7.98 11.92
C LEU A 59 0.56 6.98 11.11
N GLY A 60 1.39 6.19 11.78
CA GLY A 60 2.18 5.13 11.16
C GLY A 60 1.31 4.04 10.55
N LEU A 61 0.29 3.56 11.28
CA LEU A 61 -0.64 2.55 10.79
C LEU A 61 -1.48 3.08 9.61
N LYS A 62 -1.96 4.33 9.68
CA LYS A 62 -2.65 5.00 8.57
C LYS A 62 -1.76 5.03 7.31
N SER A 63 -0.53 5.53 7.44
CA SER A 63 0.41 5.62 6.31
C SER A 63 0.74 4.26 5.72
N LEU A 64 0.90 3.24 6.58
CA LEU A 64 1.14 1.87 6.15
C LEU A 64 -0.08 1.30 5.41
N LEU A 65 -1.29 1.55 5.90
CA LEU A 65 -2.53 1.09 5.27
C LEU A 65 -2.75 1.75 3.91
N GLU A 66 -2.47 3.05 3.77
CA GLU A 66 -2.47 3.76 2.49
C GLU A 66 -1.45 3.14 1.52
N ALA A 67 -0.21 2.92 1.96
CA ALA A 67 0.82 2.31 1.13
C ALA A 67 0.45 0.90 0.64
N TYR A 68 -0.09 0.05 1.52
CA TYR A 68 -0.58 -1.28 1.12
C TYR A 68 -1.79 -1.19 0.20
N GLY A 69 -2.71 -0.25 0.44
CA GLY A 69 -3.86 0.00 -0.43
C GLY A 69 -3.42 0.31 -1.86
N TYR A 70 -2.48 1.24 -2.02
CA TYR A 70 -1.92 1.57 -3.33
C TYR A 70 -1.14 0.42 -3.95
N LEU A 71 -0.37 -0.34 -3.17
CA LEU A 71 0.34 -1.52 -3.67
C LEU A 71 -0.63 -2.58 -4.18
N CYS A 72 -1.67 -2.91 -3.42
CA CYS A 72 -2.71 -3.85 -3.83
C CYS A 72 -3.40 -3.39 -5.12
N VAL A 73 -3.78 -2.11 -5.18
CA VAL A 73 -4.35 -1.49 -6.38
C VAL A 73 -3.42 -1.62 -7.58
N ALA A 74 -2.12 -1.33 -7.42
CA ALA A 74 -1.13 -1.46 -8.49
C ALA A 74 -0.96 -2.90 -8.96
N THR A 75 -0.98 -3.88 -8.04
CA THR A 75 -0.92 -5.31 -8.41
C THR A 75 -2.19 -5.80 -9.11
N LEU A 76 -3.32 -5.17 -8.82
CA LEU A 76 -4.59 -5.39 -9.50
C LEU A 76 -4.72 -4.52 -10.76
N PHE A 77 -3.67 -3.82 -11.20
CA PHE A 77 -3.67 -3.06 -12.44
C PHE A 77 -2.84 -3.83 -13.47
N GLY A 78 -3.50 -4.61 -14.34
CA GLY A 78 -2.82 -5.44 -15.35
C GLY A 78 -3.77 -6.34 -16.13
N ASP A 79 -3.23 -7.15 -17.07
CA ASP A 79 -3.99 -7.89 -18.07
C ASP A 79 -4.99 -8.94 -17.52
N ASN A 80 -4.83 -9.34 -16.25
CA ASN A 80 -5.67 -10.36 -15.60
C ASN A 80 -6.56 -9.81 -14.47
N SER A 81 -6.70 -8.49 -14.34
CA SER A 81 -7.39 -7.93 -13.19
C SER A 81 -8.90 -7.77 -13.40
N SER A 82 -9.67 -8.27 -12.44
CA SER A 82 -11.11 -8.03 -12.37
C SER A 82 -11.37 -6.64 -11.80
N ALA A 83 -12.07 -5.79 -12.58
CA ALA A 83 -12.49 -4.46 -12.14
C ALA A 83 -13.30 -4.51 -10.83
N TRP A 84 -14.07 -5.58 -10.60
CA TRP A 84 -14.80 -5.78 -9.35
C TRP A 84 -13.87 -5.98 -8.15
N ALA A 85 -12.81 -6.78 -8.31
CA ALA A 85 -11.85 -7.04 -7.24
C ALA A 85 -11.11 -5.75 -6.85
N PHE A 86 -10.76 -4.92 -7.84
CA PHE A 86 -10.21 -3.59 -7.62
C PHE A 86 -11.12 -2.72 -6.73
N TRP A 87 -12.41 -2.61 -7.08
CA TRP A 87 -13.36 -1.80 -6.33
C TRP A 87 -13.63 -2.33 -4.93
N ALA A 88 -13.74 -3.65 -4.77
CA ALA A 88 -13.92 -4.28 -3.45
C ALA A 88 -12.74 -3.96 -2.52
N VAL A 89 -11.52 -4.11 -3.03
CA VAL A 89 -10.29 -3.77 -2.30
C VAL A 89 -10.26 -2.29 -1.92
N GLN A 90 -10.58 -1.40 -2.87
CA GLN A 90 -10.62 0.03 -2.62
C GLN A 90 -11.62 0.42 -1.51
N VAL A 91 -12.84 -0.13 -1.56
CA VAL A 91 -13.87 0.12 -0.55
C VAL A 91 -13.42 -0.36 0.82
N ILE A 92 -12.83 -1.56 0.91
CA ILE A 92 -12.31 -2.10 2.17
C ILE A 92 -11.24 -1.16 2.74
N PHE A 93 -10.26 -0.73 1.94
CA PHE A 93 -9.21 0.17 2.40
C PHE A 93 -9.73 1.55 2.82
N VAL A 94 -10.67 2.14 2.08
CA VAL A 94 -11.30 3.42 2.45
C VAL A 94 -12.07 3.30 3.76
N CYS A 95 -12.85 2.23 3.94
CA CYS A 95 -13.57 1.95 5.17
C CYS A 95 -12.62 1.75 6.35
N LEU A 96 -11.55 0.96 6.19
CA LEU A 96 -10.57 0.73 7.24
C LEU A 96 -9.82 2.01 7.62
N ASN A 97 -9.39 2.82 6.64
CA ASN A 97 -8.76 4.12 6.89
C ASN A 97 -9.69 5.05 7.66
N THR A 98 -10.95 5.13 7.24
CA THR A 98 -11.97 5.97 7.90
C THR A 98 -12.23 5.52 9.34
N LEU A 99 -12.38 4.21 9.57
CA LEU A 99 -12.59 3.66 10.89
C LEU A 99 -11.37 3.88 11.78
N LEU A 100 -10.16 3.64 11.29
CA LEU A 100 -8.92 3.87 12.05
C LEU A 100 -8.78 5.32 12.47
N VAL A 101 -8.99 6.28 11.57
CA VAL A 101 -8.95 7.71 11.91
C VAL A 101 -9.99 8.01 12.99
N ARG A 102 -11.24 7.54 12.82
CA ARG A 102 -12.31 7.76 13.80
C ARG A 102 -12.00 7.14 15.18
N PHE A 103 -11.40 5.96 15.23
CA PHE A 103 -11.08 5.27 16.48
C PHE A 103 -9.84 5.83 17.17
N LEU A 104 -8.86 6.33 16.41
CA LEU A 104 -7.56 6.73 16.94
C LEU A 104 -7.46 8.24 17.20
N CYS A 105 -8.31 9.07 16.60
CA CYS A 105 -8.24 10.52 16.65
C CYS A 105 -9.48 11.20 17.27
N ASP A 106 -10.16 10.56 18.23
CA ASP A 106 -11.37 11.10 18.87
C ASP A 106 -11.09 12.43 19.61
N PRO A 107 -11.86 13.53 19.37
CA PRO A 107 -12.97 13.67 18.41
C PRO A 107 -12.54 14.01 16.99
N VAL A 108 -13.08 13.27 16.01
CA VAL A 108 -12.89 13.52 14.57
C VAL A 108 -14.09 14.26 14.02
N GLU A 109 -13.86 15.40 13.37
CA GLU A 109 -14.92 16.15 12.71
C GLU A 109 -15.39 15.42 11.42
N PRO A 110 -16.70 15.42 11.09
CA PRO A 110 -17.22 14.65 9.96
C PRO A 110 -16.55 14.95 8.61
N TRP A 111 -16.07 16.18 8.39
CA TRP A 111 -15.40 16.53 7.15
C TRP A 111 -14.01 15.89 7.02
N GLN A 112 -13.32 15.59 8.13
CA GLN A 112 -12.02 14.91 8.09
C GLN A 112 -12.19 13.49 7.55
N VAL A 113 -13.27 12.81 7.95
CA VAL A 113 -13.66 11.51 7.39
C VAL A 113 -13.91 11.60 5.88
N VAL A 114 -14.63 12.63 5.43
CA VAL A 114 -14.86 12.86 4.01
C VAL A 114 -13.54 13.08 3.28
N LEU A 115 -12.64 13.89 3.82
CA LEU A 115 -11.34 14.19 3.20
C LEU A 115 -10.48 12.92 3.04
N VAL A 116 -10.44 12.07 4.08
CA VAL A 116 -9.71 10.79 4.05
C VAL A 116 -10.30 9.81 3.03
N ALA A 117 -11.63 9.83 2.81
CA ALA A 117 -12.28 8.96 1.85
C ALA A 117 -12.16 9.46 0.40
N VAL A 118 -12.29 10.77 0.17
CA VAL A 118 -12.29 11.38 -1.17
C VAL A 118 -10.97 11.14 -1.89
N GLY A 119 -9.85 11.21 -1.19
CA GLY A 119 -8.52 11.01 -1.80
C GLY A 119 -8.43 9.67 -2.54
N PRO A 120 -8.46 8.53 -1.83
CA PRO A 120 -8.36 7.22 -2.47
C PRO A 120 -9.48 6.92 -3.46
N LEU A 121 -10.73 7.37 -3.20
CA LEU A 121 -11.84 7.20 -4.14
C LEU A 121 -11.60 7.95 -5.46
N SER A 122 -11.08 9.17 -5.41
CA SER A 122 -10.75 9.93 -6.62
C SER A 122 -9.66 9.25 -7.44
N CYS A 123 -8.60 8.75 -6.81
CA CYS A 123 -7.58 7.92 -7.46
C CYS A 123 -8.19 6.66 -8.11
N ALA A 124 -9.11 5.99 -7.43
CA ALA A 124 -9.74 4.78 -7.93
C ALA A 124 -10.66 5.01 -9.14
N VAL A 125 -11.43 6.10 -9.11
CA VAL A 125 -12.26 6.52 -10.25
C VAL A 125 -11.37 6.90 -11.44
N ALA A 126 -10.29 7.65 -11.22
CA ALA A 126 -9.32 7.97 -12.26
C ALA A 126 -8.79 6.67 -12.89
N ALA A 127 -8.24 5.78 -12.07
CA ALA A 127 -7.65 4.51 -12.51
C ALA A 127 -8.62 3.62 -13.31
N THR A 128 -9.92 3.63 -12.99
CA THR A 128 -10.91 2.74 -13.63
C THR A 128 -11.65 3.35 -14.81
N THR A 129 -11.41 4.62 -15.15
CA THR A 129 -12.07 5.29 -16.27
C THR A 129 -11.08 5.64 -17.37
N PRO A 130 -11.47 5.54 -18.65
CA PRO A 130 -10.60 5.90 -19.78
C PRO A 130 -10.58 7.42 -20.04
N TRP A 131 -11.22 8.23 -19.19
CA TRP A 131 -11.48 9.63 -19.44
C TRP A 131 -10.30 10.49 -19.00
N ARG A 132 -9.45 10.88 -19.96
CA ARG A 132 -8.28 11.74 -19.71
C ARG A 132 -8.60 13.02 -18.94
N CYS A 133 -9.74 13.65 -19.22
CA CYS A 133 -10.15 14.85 -18.50
C CYS A 133 -10.40 14.58 -17.02
N LEU A 134 -10.93 13.39 -16.69
CA LEU A 134 -11.19 13.00 -15.32
C LEU A 134 -9.89 12.67 -14.58
N ASP A 135 -8.95 11.98 -15.21
CA ASP A 135 -7.62 11.70 -14.64
C ASP A 135 -6.88 12.98 -14.25
N ARG A 136 -6.92 14.00 -15.14
CA ARG A 136 -6.28 15.30 -14.92
C ARG A 136 -6.83 16.05 -13.71
N ALA A 137 -8.08 15.79 -13.31
CA ALA A 137 -8.71 16.42 -12.16
C ALA A 137 -8.57 15.57 -10.90
N LEU A 138 -8.87 14.26 -11.00
CA LEU A 138 -8.98 13.37 -9.86
C LEU A 138 -7.64 12.92 -9.30
N VAL A 139 -6.60 12.74 -10.13
CA VAL A 139 -5.28 12.35 -9.62
C VAL A 139 -4.67 13.47 -8.77
N PRO A 140 -4.64 14.75 -9.20
CA PRO A 140 -4.22 15.84 -8.32
C PRO A 140 -5.11 16.00 -7.08
N LEU A 141 -6.44 15.84 -7.22
CA LEU A 141 -7.37 15.90 -6.09
C LEU A 141 -7.03 14.84 -5.03
N CYS A 142 -6.70 13.62 -5.46
CA CYS A 142 -6.28 12.54 -4.58
C CYS A 142 -5.10 12.95 -3.69
N TYR A 143 -4.01 13.40 -4.30
CA TYR A 143 -2.83 13.86 -3.57
C TYR A 143 -3.11 15.11 -2.72
N LEU A 144 -3.96 16.01 -3.19
CA LEU A 144 -4.35 17.22 -2.45
C LEU A 144 -5.12 16.86 -1.18
N CYS A 145 -6.00 15.85 -1.23
CA CYS A 145 -6.71 15.35 -0.05
C CYS A 145 -5.75 14.76 0.98
N HIS A 146 -4.76 13.95 0.57
CA HIS A 146 -3.74 13.43 1.48
C HIS A 146 -2.87 14.55 2.08
N PHE A 147 -2.47 15.53 1.26
CA PHE A 147 -1.73 16.70 1.73
C PHE A 147 -2.55 17.50 2.76
N ALA A 148 -3.81 17.81 2.46
CA ALA A 148 -4.69 18.56 3.35
C ALA A 148 -4.95 17.80 4.67
N SER A 149 -5.15 16.48 4.60
CA SER A 149 -5.31 15.63 5.79
C SER A 149 -4.05 15.65 6.66
N SER A 150 -2.87 15.47 6.07
CA SER A 150 -1.59 15.51 6.79
C SER A 150 -1.25 16.90 7.33
N PHE A 151 -1.67 17.96 6.62
CA PHE A 151 -1.53 19.33 7.09
C PHE A 151 -2.39 19.56 8.32
N TRP A 152 -3.66 19.19 8.27
CA TRP A 152 -4.58 19.37 9.39
C TRP A 152 -4.15 18.61 10.64
N GLU A 153 -3.80 17.32 10.51
CA GLU A 153 -3.38 16.46 11.63
C GLU A 153 -2.22 17.05 12.43
N GLY A 154 -1.27 17.71 11.77
CA GLY A 154 -0.20 18.36 12.50
C GLY A 154 -0.57 19.73 13.07
N CYS A 155 -1.58 20.45 12.53
CA CYS A 155 -2.01 21.75 13.09
C CYS A 155 -2.66 21.58 14.47
N ASP A 156 -3.54 20.60 14.63
CA ASP A 156 -4.21 20.30 15.91
C ASP A 156 -3.20 19.96 17.00
N LEU A 157 -2.16 19.21 16.64
CA LEU A 157 -1.03 18.86 17.52
C LEU A 157 -0.30 20.09 18.09
N PHE A 158 -0.11 21.14 17.28
CA PHE A 158 0.60 22.35 17.73
C PHE A 158 -0.26 23.28 18.58
N GLN A 159 -1.58 23.22 18.41
CA GLN A 159 -2.49 24.10 19.15
C GLN A 159 -2.62 23.62 20.61
N ASP A 160 -2.77 22.32 20.83
CA ASP A 160 -2.85 21.70 22.17
C ASP A 160 -1.58 21.94 23.01
N ASP A 161 -0.39 21.95 22.38
CA ASP A 161 0.87 22.25 23.07
C ASP A 161 0.94 23.71 23.55
N ARG A 162 0.40 24.66 22.78
CA ARG A 162 0.41 26.10 23.15
C ARG A 162 -0.53 26.37 24.31
N ASP A 163 -1.74 25.83 24.24
CA ASP A 163 -2.76 26.05 25.27
C ASP A 163 -2.28 25.50 26.62
N LYS A 164 -1.66 24.31 26.62
CA LYS A 164 -1.06 23.70 27.83
C LYS A 164 0.14 24.47 28.38
N ALA A 165 0.99 25.02 27.50
CA ALA A 165 2.12 25.83 27.93
C ALA A 165 1.66 27.12 28.63
N GLN A 166 0.57 27.71 28.13
CA GLN A 166 -0.03 28.90 28.71
C GLN A 166 -0.68 28.61 30.08
N ASP A 167 -1.39 27.49 30.21
CA ASP A 167 -1.98 27.07 31.50
C ASP A 167 -0.90 26.72 32.54
N SER A 168 0.22 26.10 32.13
CA SER A 168 1.31 25.75 33.04
C SER A 168 2.01 26.99 33.61
N GLN A 169 2.24 28.02 32.77
CA GLN A 169 2.81 29.29 33.24
C GLN A 169 1.91 30.00 34.25
N ALA A 170 0.60 29.97 34.04
CA ALA A 170 -0.35 30.56 34.99
C ALA A 170 -0.41 29.82 36.34
N ALA A 171 -0.14 28.51 36.35
CA ALA A 171 -0.11 27.72 37.58
C ALA A 171 1.18 27.94 38.39
N ASP A 172 2.34 28.00 37.74
CA ASP A 172 3.64 28.23 38.41
C ASP A 172 3.70 29.62 39.07
N GLU A 173 3.11 30.65 38.44
CA GLU A 173 3.02 32.00 39.03
C GLU A 173 2.18 32.04 40.33
N PHE A 174 1.29 31.05 40.53
CA PHE A 174 0.47 30.94 41.73
C PHE A 174 1.17 30.19 42.88
N GLU A 175 2.01 29.18 42.59
CA GLU A 175 2.74 28.43 43.62
C GLU A 175 3.89 29.21 44.27
N ASP A 176 4.52 30.15 43.55
CA ASP A 176 5.61 30.97 44.10
C ASP A 176 5.14 31.97 45.18
N LEU A 177 3.82 32.18 45.32
CA LEU A 177 3.25 33.09 46.33
C LEU A 177 3.05 32.45 47.72
N ASP A 178 3.11 31.12 47.86
CA ASP A 178 2.88 30.39 49.12
C ASP A 178 4.17 29.85 49.79
N GLY A 179 5.34 30.22 49.28
CA GLY A 179 6.64 29.56 49.54
C GLY A 179 7.36 29.84 50.87
N ASP A 180 6.80 30.51 51.88
CA ASP A 180 7.58 30.94 53.08
C ASP A 180 7.47 30.01 54.31
N SER A 181 6.76 28.87 54.25
CA SER A 181 6.40 28.12 55.48
C SER A 181 7.15 26.80 55.78
N THR A 182 8.17 26.37 55.02
CA THR A 182 8.69 24.98 55.17
C THR A 182 10.22 24.89 55.27
N ARG A 183 10.77 25.30 56.43
CA ARG A 183 12.21 25.17 56.76
C ARG A 183 12.56 24.18 57.89
N ALA A 184 11.65 23.32 58.34
CA ALA A 184 11.91 22.47 59.51
C ALA A 184 11.47 21.01 59.32
N SER A 185 12.33 20.17 58.70
CA SER A 185 12.51 18.75 59.04
C SER A 185 13.51 18.09 58.09
N ARG A 186 14.75 17.94 58.55
CA ARG A 186 15.81 17.24 57.83
C ARG A 186 16.57 16.39 58.85
N MET A 187 16.17 15.13 59.05
CA MET A 187 17.01 14.07 59.63
C MET A 187 16.27 12.72 59.67
N SER A 188 16.50 11.86 58.67
CA SER A 188 16.66 10.41 58.86
C SER A 188 17.21 9.78 57.58
N GLY A 189 18.33 9.07 57.71
CA GLY A 189 19.05 8.43 56.61
C GLY A 189 18.45 7.08 56.26
N ILE A 190 17.52 7.07 55.31
CA ILE A 190 17.05 5.87 54.62
C ILE A 190 17.52 5.98 53.17
N GLU A 191 18.13 4.91 52.65
CA GLU A 191 18.71 4.82 51.31
C GLU A 191 17.83 5.52 50.26
N MET A 192 18.39 6.58 49.68
CA MET A 192 17.72 7.40 48.70
C MET A 192 17.51 6.60 47.42
N ALA A 193 16.28 6.17 47.20
CA ALA A 193 15.78 5.96 45.84
C ALA A 193 16.22 7.16 44.99
N PRO A 194 16.63 6.95 43.71
CA PRO A 194 17.17 8.01 42.86
C PRO A 194 16.28 9.24 42.99
N SER A 195 16.89 10.33 43.45
CA SER A 195 16.15 11.50 43.91
C SER A 195 15.15 11.92 42.83
N LEU A 196 13.93 12.29 43.24
CA LEU A 196 12.82 12.68 42.36
C LEU A 196 13.25 13.65 41.24
N SER A 197 14.27 14.47 41.49
CA SER A 197 14.90 15.37 40.54
C SER A 197 15.47 14.67 39.29
N VAL A 198 16.15 13.54 39.45
CA VAL A 198 16.77 12.78 38.34
C VAL A 198 15.68 12.22 37.41
N ARG A 199 14.61 11.63 37.98
CA ARG A 199 13.47 11.12 37.20
C ARG A 199 12.76 12.21 36.41
N LYS A 200 12.58 13.40 36.99
CA LYS A 200 11.99 14.56 36.30
C LYS A 200 12.82 14.96 35.08
N THR A 201 14.15 15.03 35.22
CA THR A 201 15.04 15.43 34.10
C THR A 201 15.03 14.42 32.95
N GLU A 202 15.05 13.12 33.25
CA GLU A 202 15.04 12.06 32.22
C GLU A 202 13.70 12.04 31.45
N SER A 203 12.59 12.22 32.15
CA SER A 203 11.29 12.28 31.49
C SER A 203 11.13 13.52 30.60
N ALA A 204 11.56 14.70 31.08
CA ALA A 204 11.53 15.92 30.27
C ALA A 204 12.33 15.75 28.98
N ARG A 205 13.54 15.16 29.06
CA ARG A 205 14.35 14.84 27.88
C ARG A 205 13.66 13.87 26.93
N THR A 206 13.01 12.83 27.46
CA THR A 206 12.28 11.84 26.65
C THR A 206 11.10 12.47 25.92
N ARG A 207 10.35 13.35 26.59
CA ARG A 207 9.23 14.08 25.99
C ARG A 207 9.70 14.95 24.82
N VAL A 208 10.73 15.77 25.03
CA VAL A 208 11.32 16.63 23.99
C VAL A 208 11.79 15.80 22.78
N LEU A 209 12.40 14.63 23.03
CA LEU A 209 12.85 13.73 21.97
C LEU A 209 11.67 13.17 21.16
N VAL A 210 10.64 12.64 21.82
CA VAL A 210 9.46 12.08 21.14
C VAL A 210 8.69 13.14 20.35
N GLU A 211 8.53 14.32 20.92
CA GLU A 211 7.90 15.47 20.27
C GLU A 211 8.69 15.93 19.04
N SER A 212 10.03 16.00 19.16
CA SER A 212 10.92 16.33 18.05
C SER A 212 10.85 15.28 16.92
N LEU A 213 10.83 13.99 17.26
CA LEU A 213 10.68 12.92 16.27
C LEU A 213 9.33 12.98 15.56
N LEU A 214 8.24 13.18 16.30
CA LEU A 214 6.89 13.29 15.74
C LEU A 214 6.80 14.51 14.80
N ARG A 215 7.31 15.67 15.24
CA ARG A 215 7.35 16.89 14.42
C ARG A 215 8.18 16.69 13.14
N SER A 216 9.35 16.08 13.27
CA SER A 216 10.22 15.78 12.12
C SER A 216 9.52 14.84 11.14
N GLY A 217 8.89 13.78 11.65
CA GLY A 217 8.11 12.84 10.83
C GLY A 217 6.96 13.52 10.08
N LEU A 218 6.19 14.36 10.76
CA LEU A 218 5.10 15.13 10.15
C LEU A 218 5.59 16.10 9.08
N VAL A 219 6.72 16.78 9.31
CA VAL A 219 7.33 17.67 8.31
C VAL A 219 7.76 16.89 7.07
N VAL A 220 8.41 15.74 7.25
CA VAL A 220 8.80 14.87 6.13
C VAL A 220 7.57 14.40 5.36
N MET A 221 6.54 13.89 6.03
CA MET A 221 5.32 13.41 5.38
C MET A 221 4.60 14.53 4.61
N ARG A 222 4.44 15.72 5.21
CA ARG A 222 3.84 16.87 4.53
C ARG A 222 4.63 17.29 3.29
N THR A 223 5.96 17.26 3.38
CA THR A 223 6.84 17.58 2.25
C THR A 223 6.67 16.57 1.12
N LEU A 224 6.63 15.27 1.43
CA LEU A 224 6.42 14.20 0.45
C LEU A 224 5.05 14.32 -0.23
N TRP A 225 3.98 14.61 0.53
CA TRP A 225 2.65 14.82 -0.04
C TRP A 225 2.59 16.08 -0.90
N PHE A 226 3.20 17.18 -0.47
CA PHE A 226 3.29 18.39 -1.27
C PHE A 226 4.02 18.15 -2.60
N LEU A 227 5.17 17.46 -2.58
CA LEU A 227 5.90 17.10 -3.79
C LEU A 227 5.08 16.18 -4.69
N SER A 228 4.30 15.26 -4.12
CA SER A 228 3.38 14.40 -4.86
C SER A 228 2.25 15.19 -5.54
N VAL A 229 1.71 16.21 -4.87
CA VAL A 229 0.73 17.14 -5.48
C VAL A 229 1.36 17.89 -6.65
N VAL A 230 2.54 18.48 -6.46
CA VAL A 230 3.24 19.21 -7.53
C VAL A 230 3.52 18.29 -8.72
N TRP A 231 4.02 17.08 -8.47
CA TRP A 231 4.23 16.07 -9.50
C TRP A 231 2.94 15.75 -10.25
N ALA A 232 1.85 15.46 -9.54
CA ALA A 232 0.57 15.10 -10.16
C ALA A 232 0.01 16.23 -11.02
N VAL A 233 0.12 17.48 -10.56
CA VAL A 233 -0.30 18.67 -11.32
C VAL A 233 0.56 18.84 -12.58
N VAL A 234 1.88 18.68 -12.48
CA VAL A 234 2.79 18.77 -13.64
C VAL A 234 2.46 17.67 -14.66
N VAL A 235 2.30 16.41 -14.22
CA VAL A 235 1.95 15.29 -15.09
C VAL A 235 0.57 15.46 -15.73
N ALA A 236 -0.41 15.98 -14.99
CA ALA A 236 -1.73 16.33 -15.52
C ALA A 236 -1.63 17.41 -16.62
N ALA A 237 -0.78 18.42 -16.42
CA ALA A 237 -0.59 19.51 -17.38
C ALA A 237 0.13 19.04 -18.66
N THR A 238 1.01 18.04 -18.57
CA THR A 238 1.79 17.52 -19.71
C THR A 238 1.15 16.32 -20.42
N ASP A 239 -0.13 16.00 -20.13
CA ASP A 239 -0.83 14.80 -20.63
C ASP A 239 -0.07 13.48 -20.38
N GLY A 240 0.64 13.40 -19.25
CA GLY A 240 1.51 12.27 -18.93
C GLY A 240 0.78 11.03 -18.39
N PHE A 241 -0.47 11.17 -17.95
CA PHE A 241 -1.28 10.04 -17.48
C PHE A 241 -1.77 9.20 -18.66
N LYS A 242 -1.12 8.05 -18.87
CA LYS A 242 -1.46 7.09 -19.92
C LYS A 242 -2.45 6.05 -19.41
N ASN A 243 -3.64 6.48 -18.97
CA ASN A 243 -4.68 5.55 -18.54
C ASN A 243 -5.54 5.01 -19.70
N SER A 244 -5.09 5.18 -20.94
CA SER A 244 -5.78 4.64 -22.13
C SER A 244 -5.82 3.12 -22.18
N THR A 245 -5.06 2.44 -21.32
CA THR A 245 -5.07 0.98 -21.16
C THR A 245 -5.95 0.52 -19.99
N ALA A 246 -6.62 1.43 -19.27
CA ALA A 246 -7.60 1.03 -18.27
C ALA A 246 -8.64 0.14 -18.96
N PRO A 247 -8.92 -1.06 -18.43
CA PRO A 247 -9.95 -1.91 -18.96
C PRO A 247 -11.28 -1.19 -18.76
N ALA A 248 -11.72 -0.45 -19.79
CA ALA A 248 -13.00 0.24 -19.80
C ALA A 248 -14.19 -0.73 -19.75
N SER A 249 -13.96 -2.02 -19.53
CA SER A 249 -14.91 -3.12 -19.61
C SER A 249 -16.18 -2.90 -18.79
N PHE A 250 -16.08 -2.24 -17.62
CA PHE A 250 -17.26 -2.01 -16.78
C PHE A 250 -18.28 -1.04 -17.41
N LEU A 251 -17.83 0.10 -17.95
CA LEU A 251 -18.73 1.08 -18.61
C LEU A 251 -18.95 0.78 -20.10
N SER A 252 -17.99 0.11 -20.75
CA SER A 252 -18.13 -0.37 -22.14
C SER A 252 -19.23 -1.41 -22.27
N SER A 253 -19.52 -2.18 -21.20
CA SER A 253 -20.66 -3.10 -21.17
C SER A 253 -22.02 -2.39 -21.36
N LEU A 254 -22.11 -1.09 -21.03
CA LEU A 254 -23.34 -0.31 -21.13
C LEU A 254 -23.53 0.39 -22.49
N SER A 255 -22.50 0.50 -23.34
CA SER A 255 -22.60 1.30 -24.58
C SER A 255 -21.59 0.96 -25.70
N GLY A 256 -20.72 -0.04 -25.51
CA GLY A 256 -19.69 -0.40 -26.48
C GLY A 256 -20.23 -1.19 -27.68
N PRO A 257 -19.50 -1.18 -28.82
CA PRO A 257 -19.78 -2.08 -29.94
C PRO A 257 -19.85 -3.53 -29.43
N PRO A 258 -20.65 -4.41 -30.07
CA PRO A 258 -20.78 -5.79 -29.63
C PRO A 258 -19.39 -6.42 -29.53
N VAL A 259 -18.97 -6.70 -28.30
CA VAL A 259 -17.79 -7.51 -28.05
C VAL A 259 -18.10 -8.86 -28.68
N ALA A 260 -17.19 -9.37 -29.51
CA ALA A 260 -17.36 -10.69 -30.11
C ALA A 260 -17.68 -11.68 -28.98
N ASP A 261 -18.83 -12.35 -29.08
CA ASP A 261 -19.26 -13.33 -28.10
C ASP A 261 -18.18 -14.41 -28.01
N PHE A 262 -17.52 -14.49 -26.86
CA PHE A 262 -16.47 -15.46 -26.63
C PHE A 262 -17.06 -16.57 -25.77
N THR A 263 -17.04 -17.78 -26.31
CA THR A 263 -17.35 -18.97 -25.52
C THR A 263 -16.07 -19.45 -24.86
N TYR A 264 -16.05 -19.53 -23.54
CA TYR A 264 -14.96 -20.20 -22.83
C TYR A 264 -14.96 -21.67 -23.23
N LEU A 265 -13.90 -22.10 -23.91
CA LEU A 265 -13.65 -23.53 -24.10
C LEU A 265 -13.08 -24.07 -22.78
N PRO A 266 -13.68 -25.12 -22.18
CA PRO A 266 -13.08 -25.76 -21.02
C PRO A 266 -11.73 -26.34 -21.43
N THR A 267 -10.65 -25.79 -20.88
CA THR A 267 -9.28 -26.24 -21.17
C THR A 267 -8.71 -26.98 -19.97
N TYR A 268 -8.22 -28.19 -20.19
CA TYR A 268 -7.49 -28.98 -19.21
C TYR A 268 -6.00 -29.01 -19.58
N TRP A 269 -5.18 -28.32 -18.81
CA TRP A 269 -3.72 -28.37 -18.91
C TRP A 269 -3.07 -28.27 -17.54
N SER A 270 -1.77 -28.57 -17.46
CA SER A 270 -1.00 -28.46 -16.21
C SER A 270 -1.09 -27.04 -15.62
N PRO A 271 -1.22 -26.88 -14.29
CA PRO A 271 -1.23 -25.55 -13.65
C PRO A 271 0.08 -24.76 -13.85
N PHE A 272 1.15 -25.42 -14.30
CA PHE A 272 2.42 -24.80 -14.64
C PHE A 272 2.51 -24.35 -16.10
N PHE A 273 1.55 -24.72 -16.94
CA PHE A 273 1.48 -24.27 -18.33
C PHE A 273 0.86 -22.87 -18.38
N ARG A 274 1.59 -21.92 -18.97
CA ARG A 274 1.15 -20.54 -19.18
C ARG A 274 1.31 -20.21 -20.66
N PRO A 275 0.27 -20.43 -21.49
CA PRO A 275 0.37 -20.12 -22.91
C PRO A 275 0.58 -18.61 -23.08
N HIS A 276 1.58 -18.20 -23.87
CA HIS A 276 1.84 -16.79 -24.16
C HIS A 276 1.70 -16.45 -25.64
N THR A 277 1.61 -17.46 -26.52
CA THR A 277 1.39 -17.29 -27.96
C THR A 277 0.61 -18.48 -28.52
N LEU A 278 -0.14 -18.23 -29.60
CA LEU A 278 -0.94 -19.23 -30.30
C LEU A 278 -0.99 -18.96 -31.80
N THR A 279 -1.20 -20.02 -32.58
CA THR A 279 -1.41 -19.96 -34.03
C THR A 279 -2.48 -20.99 -34.43
N CYS A 280 -3.29 -20.67 -35.44
CA CYS A 280 -4.44 -21.48 -35.84
C CYS A 280 -4.43 -21.84 -37.34
N PRO A 281 -3.46 -22.65 -37.82
CA PRO A 281 -3.43 -23.05 -39.22
C PRO A 281 -4.47 -24.13 -39.55
N ARG A 282 -5.31 -23.88 -40.56
CA ARG A 282 -6.26 -24.88 -41.12
C ARG A 282 -7.09 -25.61 -40.04
N GLY A 283 -7.50 -24.89 -38.99
CA GLY A 283 -8.30 -25.43 -37.89
C GLY A 283 -7.53 -26.26 -36.85
N GLN A 284 -6.21 -26.43 -37.00
CA GLN A 284 -5.35 -26.91 -35.92
C GLN A 284 -4.94 -25.71 -35.06
N ILE A 285 -4.87 -25.89 -33.74
CA ILE A 285 -4.44 -24.84 -32.82
C ILE A 285 -3.14 -25.30 -32.16
N PHE A 286 -2.08 -24.51 -32.33
CA PHE A 286 -0.84 -24.70 -31.60
C PHE A 286 -0.70 -23.60 -30.55
N LEU A 287 -0.30 -23.98 -29.34
CA LEU A 287 -0.06 -23.11 -28.20
C LEU A 287 1.39 -23.29 -27.78
N ALA A 288 2.05 -22.23 -27.30
CA ALA A 288 3.36 -22.38 -26.68
C ALA A 288 3.43 -21.68 -25.32
N ASP A 289 4.14 -22.32 -24.40
CA ASP A 289 4.74 -21.63 -23.25
C ASP A 289 6.16 -21.17 -23.62
N GLN A 290 6.96 -20.75 -22.64
CA GLN A 290 8.31 -20.25 -22.89
C GLN A 290 9.28 -21.30 -23.45
N PHE A 291 9.00 -22.60 -23.38
CA PHE A 291 9.96 -23.66 -23.73
C PHE A 291 9.36 -24.84 -24.51
N ARG A 292 8.03 -24.96 -24.56
CA ARG A 292 7.33 -26.13 -25.09
C ARG A 292 6.14 -25.71 -25.93
N ILE A 293 5.83 -26.55 -26.91
CA ILE A 293 4.69 -26.38 -27.81
C ILE A 293 3.68 -27.48 -27.53
N PHE A 294 2.42 -27.12 -27.63
CA PHE A 294 1.29 -28.00 -27.43
C PHE A 294 0.34 -27.87 -28.62
N GLN A 295 -0.30 -28.97 -28.98
CA GLN A 295 -1.40 -28.99 -29.94
C GLN A 295 -2.72 -29.07 -29.15
N PHE A 296 -3.59 -28.10 -29.36
CA PHE A 296 -4.88 -28.06 -28.70
C PHE A 296 -5.91 -28.86 -29.49
N ASN A 297 -6.49 -29.86 -28.85
CA ASN A 297 -7.56 -30.68 -29.39
C ASN A 297 -8.91 -30.04 -29.02
N SER A 298 -9.48 -29.29 -29.96
CA SER A 298 -10.76 -28.58 -29.75
C SER A 298 -11.93 -29.49 -29.38
N THR A 299 -11.88 -30.77 -29.77
CA THR A 299 -12.94 -31.75 -29.47
C THR A 299 -12.87 -32.23 -28.02
N LYS A 300 -11.66 -32.34 -27.45
CA LYS A 300 -11.45 -32.79 -26.07
C LYS A 300 -11.31 -31.64 -25.07
N GLY A 301 -10.95 -30.44 -25.53
CA GLY A 301 -10.55 -29.34 -24.65
C GLY A 301 -9.20 -29.59 -23.96
N GLU A 302 -8.35 -30.42 -24.55
CA GLU A 302 -7.05 -30.81 -23.99
C GLU A 302 -5.90 -30.28 -24.86
N ALA A 303 -4.79 -29.92 -24.21
CA ALA A 303 -3.57 -29.51 -24.90
C ALA A 303 -2.49 -30.58 -24.74
N ASP A 304 -2.22 -31.31 -25.82
CA ASP A 304 -1.23 -32.39 -25.84
C ASP A 304 0.15 -31.84 -26.23
N PRO A 305 1.25 -32.28 -25.59
CA PRO A 305 2.60 -31.87 -26.00
C PRO A 305 2.84 -32.18 -27.49
N TYR A 306 3.28 -31.19 -28.24
CA TYR A 306 3.68 -31.37 -29.63
C TYR A 306 5.16 -31.80 -29.69
N PRO A 307 5.54 -32.80 -30.49
CA PRO A 307 6.90 -33.36 -30.51
C PRO A 307 7.88 -32.42 -31.22
N CYS A 308 8.21 -31.30 -30.58
CA CYS A 308 9.19 -30.32 -31.03
C CYS A 308 10.03 -29.85 -29.85
N ASP A 309 11.27 -30.34 -29.77
CA ASP A 309 12.23 -29.95 -28.75
C ASP A 309 12.88 -28.62 -29.14
N VAL A 310 12.48 -27.55 -28.47
CA VAL A 310 12.97 -26.20 -28.74
C VAL A 310 14.20 -25.91 -27.88
N PRO A 311 15.34 -25.47 -28.45
CA PRO A 311 16.59 -25.35 -27.69
C PRO A 311 16.66 -24.11 -26.78
N ARG A 312 15.75 -23.15 -26.94
CA ARG A 312 15.80 -21.83 -26.29
C ARG A 312 14.39 -21.30 -26.00
N VAL A 313 14.33 -20.15 -25.31
CA VAL A 313 13.08 -19.47 -24.97
C VAL A 313 12.30 -19.08 -26.23
N ILE A 314 11.04 -19.46 -26.28
CA ILE A 314 10.09 -19.13 -27.33
C ILE A 314 9.64 -17.68 -27.16
N SER A 315 9.88 -16.84 -28.17
CA SER A 315 9.33 -15.48 -28.22
C SER A 315 7.92 -15.49 -28.78
N ASP A 316 7.73 -16.12 -29.95
CA ASP A 316 6.44 -16.21 -30.64
C ASP A 316 6.37 -17.50 -31.47
N ILE A 317 5.15 -17.91 -31.89
CA ILE A 317 4.97 -19.03 -32.81
C ILE A 317 4.10 -18.63 -34.00
N SER A 318 4.43 -19.20 -35.15
CA SER A 318 3.61 -19.18 -36.37
C SER A 318 3.44 -20.63 -36.85
N SER A 319 2.90 -20.83 -38.04
CA SER A 319 2.74 -22.16 -38.62
C SER A 319 3.05 -22.15 -40.10
N ALA A 320 3.78 -23.17 -40.54
CA ALA A 320 3.93 -23.48 -41.96
C ALA A 320 3.04 -24.68 -42.30
N CYS A 321 2.54 -24.69 -43.53
CA CYS A 321 1.68 -25.76 -44.03
C CYS A 321 2.11 -26.21 -45.42
N ASP A 322 2.04 -27.51 -45.67
CA ASP A 322 2.17 -28.11 -46.99
C ASP A 322 0.96 -29.02 -47.30
N ALA A 323 1.13 -29.95 -48.24
CA ALA A 323 0.09 -30.93 -48.57
C ALA A 323 -0.10 -32.02 -47.50
N SER A 324 0.93 -32.30 -46.69
CA SER A 324 0.93 -33.34 -45.66
C SER A 324 0.36 -32.87 -44.33
N GLY A 325 0.44 -31.57 -44.03
CA GLY A 325 -0.09 -31.02 -42.79
C GLY A 325 0.45 -29.64 -42.49
N CYS A 326 0.21 -29.18 -41.27
CA CYS A 326 0.76 -27.96 -40.73
C CYS A 326 1.61 -28.28 -39.50
N TRP A 327 2.64 -27.48 -39.27
CA TRP A 327 3.51 -27.61 -38.11
C TRP A 327 3.90 -26.23 -37.57
N PRO A 328 4.26 -26.14 -36.29
CA PRO A 328 4.73 -24.90 -35.68
C PRO A 328 6.07 -24.45 -36.25
N VAL A 329 6.21 -23.14 -36.40
CA VAL A 329 7.46 -22.46 -36.70
C VAL A 329 7.70 -21.45 -35.59
N VAL A 330 8.85 -21.54 -34.92
CA VAL A 330 9.06 -20.91 -33.61
C VAL A 330 10.09 -19.80 -33.72
N LEU A 331 9.76 -18.61 -33.24
CA LEU A 331 10.73 -17.52 -33.10
C LEU A 331 11.47 -17.67 -31.76
N LEU A 332 12.78 -17.95 -31.81
CA LEU A 332 13.62 -18.06 -30.63
C LEU A 332 14.10 -16.69 -30.15
N ARG A 333 14.05 -16.47 -28.84
CA ARG A 333 14.60 -15.27 -28.20
C ARG A 333 16.13 -15.33 -28.16
N GLY A 334 16.78 -14.24 -28.59
CA GLY A 334 18.24 -14.06 -28.54
C GLY A 334 18.68 -12.79 -29.27
N ASP A 335 19.97 -12.46 -29.17
CA ASP A 335 20.57 -11.28 -29.83
C ASP A 335 20.52 -11.40 -31.37
N ALA A 336 20.77 -12.61 -31.87
CA ALA A 336 20.47 -13.03 -33.24
C ALA A 336 19.18 -13.87 -33.20
N PRO A 337 18.02 -13.31 -33.61
CA PRO A 337 16.80 -14.07 -33.64
C PRO A 337 16.91 -15.21 -34.65
N GLU A 338 16.43 -16.38 -34.26
CA GLU A 338 16.42 -17.58 -35.09
C GLU A 338 15.00 -18.11 -35.18
N VAL A 339 14.70 -18.71 -36.32
CA VAL A 339 13.45 -19.43 -36.54
C VAL A 339 13.73 -20.92 -36.45
N TRP A 340 13.06 -21.59 -35.52
CA TRP A 340 13.14 -23.03 -35.35
C TRP A 340 11.96 -23.70 -36.06
N ASP A 341 12.27 -24.53 -37.05
CA ASP A 341 11.28 -25.29 -37.81
C ASP A 341 11.06 -26.66 -37.15
N CYS A 342 9.89 -26.84 -36.52
CA CYS A 342 9.56 -28.06 -35.80
C CYS A 342 9.43 -29.29 -36.69
N LYS A 343 9.21 -29.15 -38.01
CA LYS A 343 9.13 -30.30 -38.90
C LYS A 343 10.51 -30.90 -39.17
N HIS A 344 11.52 -30.04 -39.34
CA HIS A 344 12.87 -30.47 -39.71
C HIS A 344 13.84 -30.50 -38.54
N GLY A 345 13.46 -29.93 -37.38
CA GLY A 345 14.35 -29.79 -36.21
C GLY A 345 15.56 -28.92 -36.50
N LYS A 346 15.38 -27.83 -37.28
CA LYS A 346 16.46 -26.95 -37.73
C LYS A 346 16.20 -25.51 -37.35
N ALA A 347 17.27 -24.83 -36.91
CA ALA A 347 17.29 -23.38 -36.73
C ALA A 347 17.72 -22.69 -38.02
N TYR A 348 17.03 -21.63 -38.39
CA TYR A 348 17.37 -20.74 -39.49
C TYR A 348 17.60 -19.33 -38.93
N PRO A 349 18.79 -18.74 -39.08
CA PRO A 349 19.03 -17.38 -38.60
C PRO A 349 18.14 -16.40 -39.38
N LEU A 350 17.49 -15.48 -38.67
CA LEU A 350 16.80 -14.36 -39.31
C LEU A 350 17.84 -13.37 -39.80
N LEU A 351 18.18 -13.52 -41.09
CA LEU A 351 19.06 -12.59 -41.77
C LEU A 351 18.35 -11.22 -41.82
N GLN A 352 18.97 -10.19 -41.24
CA GLN A 352 18.61 -8.76 -41.37
C GLN A 352 17.62 -8.16 -40.35
N ALA A 353 17.95 -8.12 -39.06
CA ALA A 353 17.59 -6.95 -38.25
C ALA A 353 18.65 -6.65 -37.19
N PRO A 354 19.01 -5.38 -36.95
CA PRO A 354 19.88 -4.97 -35.85
C PRO A 354 19.23 -5.14 -34.46
N GLU A 355 17.95 -5.54 -34.42
CA GLU A 355 17.15 -5.64 -33.21
C GLU A 355 16.29 -6.92 -33.24
N PRO A 356 15.95 -7.49 -32.06
CA PRO A 356 15.19 -8.72 -31.98
C PRO A 356 13.77 -8.55 -32.52
N ALA A 357 13.32 -9.57 -33.24
CA ALA A 357 11.94 -9.74 -33.68
C ALA A 357 11.00 -10.01 -32.49
N GLN A 358 9.81 -9.43 -32.50
CA GLN A 358 8.81 -9.65 -31.43
C GLN A 358 7.71 -10.62 -31.85
N TRP A 359 7.26 -10.53 -33.10
CA TRP A 359 6.16 -11.34 -33.62
C TRP A 359 6.48 -11.92 -34.99
N LEU A 360 5.95 -13.10 -35.26
CA LEU A 360 6.17 -13.88 -36.48
C LEU A 360 4.83 -14.28 -37.11
N ALA A 361 4.71 -14.09 -38.42
CA ALA A 361 3.60 -14.60 -39.22
C ALA A 361 4.13 -15.25 -40.51
N GLU A 362 3.59 -16.39 -40.89
CA GLU A 362 3.94 -17.10 -42.14
C GLU A 362 2.73 -17.00 -43.10
N GLN A 363 2.98 -16.71 -44.37
CA GLN A 363 1.97 -16.48 -45.39
C GLN A 363 2.09 -17.47 -46.56
N GLY A 364 2.35 -18.75 -46.27
CA GLY A 364 2.59 -19.77 -47.29
C GLY A 364 3.83 -19.50 -48.16
N GLU A 365 4.21 -20.51 -48.97
CA GLU A 365 5.30 -20.42 -49.95
C GLU A 365 6.65 -19.96 -49.37
N GLY A 366 6.86 -20.15 -48.06
CA GLY A 366 8.08 -19.71 -47.37
C GLY A 366 8.16 -18.20 -47.16
N HIS A 367 7.06 -17.46 -47.30
CA HIS A 367 7.03 -16.03 -47.01
C HIS A 367 6.74 -15.79 -45.54
N MET A 368 7.66 -15.07 -44.90
CA MET A 368 7.64 -14.81 -43.46
C MET A 368 7.57 -13.31 -43.23
N PHE A 369 6.68 -12.87 -42.37
CA PHE A 369 6.51 -11.49 -41.96
C PHE A 369 6.80 -11.37 -40.48
N VAL A 370 7.52 -10.32 -40.12
CA VAL A 370 7.94 -10.09 -38.74
C VAL A 370 7.65 -8.64 -38.39
N ALA A 371 7.19 -8.41 -37.16
CA ALA A 371 6.97 -7.06 -36.68
C ALA A 371 8.10 -6.58 -35.76
N HIS A 372 8.66 -5.40 -36.10
CA HIS A 372 9.71 -4.70 -35.38
C HIS A 372 9.28 -3.25 -35.11
N ARG A 373 9.23 -2.85 -33.83
CA ARG A 373 8.86 -1.47 -33.41
C ARG A 373 7.61 -0.92 -34.12
N GLY A 374 6.59 -1.75 -34.30
CA GLY A 374 5.36 -1.37 -34.99
C GLY A 374 5.46 -1.29 -36.52
N ARG A 375 6.53 -1.78 -37.14
CA ARG A 375 6.65 -1.97 -38.59
C ARG A 375 6.63 -3.45 -38.93
N VAL A 376 5.97 -3.83 -40.03
CA VAL A 376 5.97 -5.19 -40.56
C VAL A 376 6.99 -5.27 -41.70
N VAL A 377 7.91 -6.22 -41.63
CA VAL A 377 8.92 -6.48 -42.68
C VAL A 377 8.76 -7.91 -43.20
N ARG A 378 9.01 -8.10 -44.50
CA ARG A 378 9.03 -9.42 -45.13
C ARG A 378 10.45 -9.96 -45.06
N TYR A 379 10.61 -11.13 -44.44
CA TYR A 379 11.85 -11.87 -44.38
C TYR A 379 11.99 -12.84 -45.54
N GLN A 380 13.23 -12.93 -46.02
CA GLN A 380 13.69 -14.02 -46.86
C GLN A 380 14.57 -14.91 -45.96
N TRP A 381 14.26 -16.20 -45.92
CA TRP A 381 15.03 -17.21 -45.20
C TRP A 381 15.35 -18.33 -46.18
N SER A 382 16.55 -18.91 -46.05
CA SER A 382 17.12 -19.86 -47.01
C SER A 382 17.01 -21.29 -46.53
#